data_AF-A0A443RSY6-F1
#
_entry.id   AF-A0A443RSY6-F1
#
_cell.length_a   1.000
_cell.length_b   1.000
_cell.length_c   1.000
_cell.angle_alpha   90.00
_cell.angle_beta   90.00
_cell.angle_gamma   90.00
#
_symmetry.space_group_name_H-M   'P 1'
#
loop_
_entity.id
_entity.type
_entity.pdbx_description
1 polymer ?
#
loop_
_entity_poly.entity_id
_entity_poly.type
_entity_poly.pdbx_seq_one_letter_code
_entity_poly.pdbx_strand_id
1 'polypeptide(L)'
;MSRIFYFLNDFGSFQRDAQNDVYSSIIFVLKKEKGFNTVQEAMDEAERMYYDELKNFQLCLKLNLNNGFLTDENSIQLGEWCKHIVYIAYMHSYHSKRYNFQQNVTVNIRDEK
;
A
#
# COMPACT_ATOMS: atom_id res chain seq x y z
N MET A 1 -4.01 -2.52 -9.15
CA MET A 1 -3.92 -3.61 -8.15
C MET A 1 -2.50 -3.83 -7.65
N SER A 2 -1.50 -4.06 -8.51
CA SER A 2 -0.11 -4.34 -8.06
C SER A 2 0.49 -3.26 -7.16
N ARG A 3 0.22 -1.97 -7.44
CA ARG A 3 0.66 -0.85 -6.59
C ARG A 3 0.10 -0.91 -5.17
N ILE A 4 -1.15 -1.32 -5.02
CA ILE A 4 -1.81 -1.49 -3.71
C ILE A 4 -1.03 -2.51 -2.87
N PHE A 5 -0.57 -3.60 -3.48
CA PHE A 5 0.23 -4.62 -2.79
C PHE A 5 1.62 -4.12 -2.39
N TYR A 6 2.26 -3.30 -3.22
CA TYR A 6 3.53 -2.69 -2.86
C TYR A 6 3.39 -1.70 -1.70
N PHE A 7 2.37 -0.85 -1.71
CA PHE A 7 2.09 0.02 -0.56
C PHE A 7 1.83 -0.79 0.71
N LEU A 8 1.00 -1.82 0.64
CA LEU A 8 0.72 -2.69 1.80
C LEU A 8 1.95 -3.46 2.30
N ASN A 9 2.89 -3.78 1.40
CA ASN A 9 4.18 -4.37 1.78
C ASN A 9 5.02 -3.35 2.53
N ASP A 10 5.25 -2.19 1.91
CA ASP A 10 6.11 -1.13 2.43
C ASP A 10 5.60 -0.59 3.77
N PHE A 11 4.28 -0.40 3.93
CA PHE A 11 3.69 -0.01 5.21
C PHE A 11 3.87 -1.08 6.27
N GLY A 12 3.62 -2.34 5.92
CA GLY A 12 3.74 -3.46 6.85
C GLY A 12 5.17 -3.72 7.29
N SER A 13 6.14 -3.56 6.38
CA SER A 13 7.54 -3.84 6.64
C SER A 13 8.35 -2.65 7.12
N PHE A 14 7.81 -1.42 7.04
CA PHE A 14 8.57 -0.19 7.25
C PHE A 14 9.43 -0.20 8.52
N GLN A 15 8.84 -0.53 9.67
CA GLN A 15 9.56 -0.55 10.95
C GLN A 15 10.74 -1.53 10.93
N ARG A 16 10.52 -2.74 10.41
CA ARG A 16 11.57 -3.76 10.28
C ARG A 16 12.64 -3.32 9.30
N ASP A 17 12.24 -2.77 8.16
CA ASP A 17 13.16 -2.39 7.09
C ASP A 17 14.03 -1.20 7.55
N ALA A 18 13.44 -0.22 8.25
CA ALA A 18 14.16 0.87 8.89
C ALA A 18 15.16 0.39 9.96
N GLN A 19 14.81 -0.65 10.74
CA GLN A 19 15.72 -1.22 11.75
C GLN A 19 16.90 -2.01 11.16
N ASN A 20 16.77 -2.48 9.92
CA ASN A 20 17.79 -3.28 9.23
C ASN A 20 18.52 -2.48 8.13
N ASP A 21 18.43 -1.15 8.17
CA ASP A 21 19.04 -0.24 7.17
C ASP A 21 18.64 -0.56 5.71
N VAL A 22 17.39 -1.01 5.51
CA VAL A 22 16.80 -1.28 4.21
C VAL A 22 15.99 -0.07 3.75
N TYR A 23 16.54 0.68 2.78
CA TYR A 23 15.95 1.93 2.29
C TYR A 23 15.07 1.76 1.04
N SER A 24 14.81 0.53 0.61
CA SER A 24 13.96 0.22 -0.55
C SER A 24 12.47 0.24 -0.21
N SER A 25 12.01 1.30 0.46
CA SER A 25 10.60 1.55 0.78
C SER A 25 10.17 2.85 0.13
N ILE A 26 8.93 2.92 -0.38
CA ILE A 26 8.35 4.13 -0.94
C ILE A 26 8.42 5.32 0.03
N ILE A 27 8.38 5.07 1.34
CA ILE A 27 8.46 6.11 2.37
C ILE A 27 9.85 6.77 2.35
N PHE A 28 10.93 5.99 2.28
CA PHE A 28 12.28 6.53 2.18
C PHE A 28 12.52 7.25 0.85
N VAL A 29 12.01 6.68 -0.26
CA VAL A 29 12.07 7.32 -1.58
C VAL A 29 11.34 8.66 -1.55
N LEU A 30 10.12 8.71 -1.01
CA LEU A 30 9.35 9.96 -0.92
C LEU A 30 10.03 10.97 -0.03
N LYS A 31 10.57 10.56 1.12
CA LYS A 31 11.31 11.46 2.01
C LYS A 31 12.45 12.17 1.26
N LYS A 32 13.24 11.41 0.51
CA LYS A 32 14.36 11.92 -0.27
C LYS A 32 13.92 12.78 -1.46
N GLU A 33 13.07 12.23 -2.33
CA GLU A 33 12.71 12.85 -3.61
C GLU A 33 11.79 14.06 -3.46
N LYS A 34 10.95 14.09 -2.41
CA LYS A 34 10.09 15.24 -2.09
C LYS A 34 10.73 16.23 -1.12
N GLY A 35 11.90 15.89 -0.56
CA GLY A 35 12.58 16.73 0.43
C GLY A 35 11.81 16.86 1.75
N PHE A 36 11.09 15.82 2.18
CA PHE A 36 10.40 15.84 3.46
C PHE A 36 11.41 15.82 4.62
N ASN A 37 11.13 16.65 5.63
CA ASN A 37 12.00 16.78 6.79
C ASN A 37 11.88 15.56 7.68
N THR A 38 10.66 15.04 7.82
CA THR A 38 10.35 13.89 8.68
C THR A 38 9.90 12.68 7.87
N VAL A 39 10.05 11.49 8.45
CA VAL A 39 9.45 10.28 7.88
C VAL A 39 7.93 10.28 7.97
N GLN A 40 7.35 10.98 8.95
CA GLN A 40 5.90 11.09 9.08
C GLN A 40 5.29 11.79 7.86
N GLU A 41 5.86 12.91 7.42
CA GLU A 41 5.41 13.60 6.20
C GLU A 41 5.46 12.69 4.96
N ALA A 42 6.51 11.87 4.85
CA ALA A 42 6.63 10.90 3.76
C ALA A 42 5.62 9.75 3.88
N MET A 43 5.31 9.31 5.10
CA MET A 43 4.28 8.30 5.38
C MET A 43 2.89 8.84 5.04
N ASP A 44 2.58 10.07 5.42
CA ASP A 44 1.30 10.73 5.15
C ASP A 44 1.07 10.86 3.62
N GLU A 45 2.11 11.24 2.87
CA GLU A 45 2.05 11.29 1.41
C GLU A 45 1.89 9.89 0.79
N ALA A 46 2.61 8.88 1.31
CA ALA A 46 2.45 7.51 0.86
C ALA A 46 1.03 6.98 1.11
N GLU A 47 0.44 7.27 2.28
CA GLU A 47 -0.94 6.92 2.61
C GLU A 47 -1.93 7.60 1.66
N ARG A 48 -1.74 8.89 1.37
CA ARG A 48 -2.55 9.61 0.38
C ARG A 48 -2.50 8.94 -0.99
N MET A 49 -1.30 8.59 -1.47
CA MET A 49 -1.11 7.88 -2.74
C MET A 49 -1.77 6.49 -2.73
N TYR A 50 -1.69 5.76 -1.62
CA TYR A 50 -2.34 4.46 -1.45
C TYR A 50 -3.87 4.58 -1.58
N TYR A 51 -4.49 5.59 -0.95
CA TYR A 51 -5.93 5.83 -1.10
C TYR A 51 -6.32 6.21 -2.52
N ASP A 52 -5.49 6.99 -3.22
CA ASP A 52 -5.75 7.32 -4.63
C ASP A 52 -5.68 6.07 -5.53
N GLU A 53 -4.73 5.15 -5.27
CA GLU A 53 -4.69 3.85 -5.96
C GLU A 53 -5.91 2.96 -5.64
N LEU A 54 -6.42 2.98 -4.40
CA LEU A 54 -7.67 2.30 -4.05
C LEU A 54 -8.88 2.88 -4.80
N LYS A 55 -8.97 4.21 -4.89
CA LYS A 55 -10.04 4.90 -5.65
C LYS A 55 -9.95 4.55 -7.14
N ASN A 56 -8.75 4.59 -7.72
CA ASN A 56 -8.52 4.22 -9.12
C ASN A 56 -8.92 2.76 -9.37
N PHE A 57 -8.57 1.85 -8.47
CA PHE A 57 -9.00 0.45 -8.57
C PHE A 57 -10.53 0.30 -8.54
N GLN A 58 -11.21 0.96 -7.59
CA GLN A 58 -12.67 0.95 -7.53
C GLN A 58 -13.30 1.55 -8.79
N LEU A 59 -12.73 2.62 -9.34
CA LEU A 59 -13.19 3.24 -10.58
C LEU A 59 -13.02 2.28 -11.77
N CYS A 60 -11.86 1.63 -11.92
CA CYS A 60 -11.64 0.63 -12.97
C CYS A 60 -12.65 -0.51 -12.89
N LEU A 61 -12.94 -1.03 -11.69
CA LEU A 61 -13.96 -2.06 -11.52
C LEU A 61 -15.35 -1.56 -11.98
N LYS A 62 -15.75 -0.35 -11.59
CA LYS A 62 -17.03 0.25 -12.01
C LYS A 62 -17.11 0.47 -13.52
N LEU A 63 -16.06 1.00 -14.14
CA LEU A 63 -16.01 1.23 -15.58
C LEU A 63 -16.09 -0.08 -16.36
N ASN A 64 -15.38 -1.12 -15.92
CA ASN A 64 -15.44 -2.43 -16.57
C ASN A 64 -16.82 -3.08 -16.47
N LEU A 65 -17.52 -2.89 -15.35
CA LEU A 65 -18.91 -3.36 -15.16
C LEU A 65 -19.91 -2.55 -16.01
N ASN A 66 -19.75 -1.24 -16.12
CA ASN A 66 -20.73 -0.36 -16.78
C ASN A 66 -20.56 -0.25 -18.31
N ASN A 67 -19.33 -0.43 -18.84
CA ASN A 67 -19.06 -0.29 -20.28
C ASN A 67 -19.30 -1.58 -21.09
N GLY A 68 -19.91 -2.60 -20.50
CA GLY A 68 -20.30 -3.80 -21.23
C GLY A 68 -19.18 -4.79 -21.57
N PHE A 69 -17.95 -4.56 -21.09
CA PHE A 69 -16.84 -5.51 -21.26
C PHE A 69 -16.98 -6.75 -20.39
N LEU A 70 -17.73 -6.63 -19.28
CA LEU A 70 -17.92 -7.65 -18.25
C LEU A 70 -19.43 -7.87 -18.02
N THR A 71 -20.18 -8.26 -19.05
CA THR A 71 -21.63 -8.53 -18.96
C THR A 71 -21.97 -9.99 -18.66
N ASP A 72 -21.00 -10.89 -18.78
CA ASP A 72 -21.16 -12.29 -18.42
C ASP A 72 -20.87 -12.55 -16.93
N GLU A 73 -21.42 -13.64 -16.39
CA GLU A 73 -21.28 -14.02 -14.99
C GLU A 73 -19.80 -14.19 -14.56
N ASN A 74 -18.95 -14.71 -15.47
CA ASN A 74 -17.52 -14.92 -15.21
C ASN A 74 -16.81 -13.59 -14.95
N SER A 75 -17.21 -12.56 -15.66
CA SER A 75 -16.63 -11.23 -15.61
C SER A 75 -17.04 -10.46 -14.35
N ILE A 76 -18.30 -10.58 -13.93
CA ILE A 76 -18.76 -10.09 -12.62
C ILE A 76 -17.98 -10.80 -11.50
N GLN A 77 -17.84 -12.12 -11.62
CA GLN A 77 -17.12 -12.93 -10.64
C GLN A 77 -15.65 -12.49 -10.53
N LEU A 78 -14.98 -12.22 -11.65
CA LEU A 78 -13.59 -11.71 -11.66
C LEU A 78 -13.44 -10.39 -10.90
N GLY A 79 -14.40 -9.47 -11.05
CA GLY A 79 -14.41 -8.21 -10.30
C GLY A 79 -14.50 -8.41 -8.78
N GLU A 80 -15.34 -9.36 -8.33
CA GLU A 80 -15.45 -9.73 -6.92
C GLU A 80 -14.19 -10.44 -6.40
N TRP A 81 -13.61 -11.36 -7.19
CA TRP A 81 -12.31 -11.97 -6.86
C TRP A 81 -11.22 -10.91 -6.68
N CYS A 82 -11.17 -9.91 -7.56
CA CYS A 82 -10.22 -8.82 -7.47
C CYS A 82 -10.36 -8.04 -6.15
N LYS A 83 -11.59 -7.72 -5.72
CA LYS A 83 -11.84 -7.07 -4.41
C LYS A 83 -11.39 -7.96 -3.27
N HIS A 84 -11.71 -9.26 -3.35
CA HIS A 84 -11.37 -10.23 -2.30
C HIS A 84 -9.86 -10.39 -2.13
N ILE A 85 -9.08 -10.41 -3.23
CA ILE A 85 -7.62 -10.46 -3.18
C ILE A 85 -7.05 -9.20 -2.50
N VAL A 86 -7.56 -8.00 -2.83
CA VAL A 86 -7.13 -6.76 -2.16
C VAL A 86 -7.43 -6.80 -0.67
N TYR A 87 -8.60 -7.29 -0.28
CA TYR A 87 -8.97 -7.47 1.13
C TYR A 87 -8.04 -8.45 1.85
N ILE A 88 -7.77 -9.63 1.26
CA ILE A 88 -6.84 -10.62 1.82
C ILE A 88 -5.45 -10.01 1.99
N ALA A 89 -4.95 -9.26 0.99
CA ALA A 89 -3.64 -8.63 1.07
C ALA A 89 -3.57 -7.63 2.25
N TYR A 90 -4.61 -6.82 2.44
CA TYR A 90 -4.71 -5.91 3.58
C TYR A 90 -4.69 -6.67 4.92
N MET A 91 -5.55 -7.69 5.06
CA MET A 91 -5.63 -8.51 6.27
C MET A 91 -4.31 -9.23 6.56
N HIS A 92 -3.64 -9.74 5.53
CA HIS A 92 -2.33 -10.34 5.67
C HIS A 92 -1.30 -9.31 6.12
N SER A 93 -1.25 -8.11 5.53
CA SER A 93 -0.33 -7.07 5.98
C SER A 93 -0.54 -6.69 7.45
N TYR A 94 -1.79 -6.66 7.90
CA TYR A 94 -2.12 -6.29 9.28
C TYR A 94 -1.86 -7.40 10.31
N HIS A 95 -2.11 -8.67 9.96
CA HIS A 95 -2.04 -9.80 10.91
C HIS A 95 -0.80 -10.69 10.74
N SER A 96 0.01 -10.50 9.70
CA SER A 96 1.15 -11.37 9.44
C SER A 96 2.25 -11.19 10.48
N LYS A 97 2.72 -12.33 11.02
CA LYS A 97 3.91 -12.40 11.88
C LYS A 97 5.18 -11.86 11.18
N ARG A 98 5.20 -11.82 9.84
CA ARG A 98 6.31 -11.25 9.05
C ARG A 98 6.49 -9.75 9.31
N TYR A 99 5.38 -9.04 9.49
CA TYR A 99 5.34 -7.59 9.63
C TYR A 99 5.26 -7.18 11.09
N ASN A 100 4.58 -7.98 11.94
CA ASN A 100 4.35 -7.67 13.35
C ASN A 100 3.84 -6.22 13.51
N PHE A 101 2.86 -5.85 12.68
CA PHE A 101 2.41 -4.47 12.50
C PHE A 101 2.02 -3.83 13.83
N GLN A 102 2.67 -2.71 14.16
CA GLN A 102 2.35 -1.91 15.34
C GLN A 102 1.60 -0.65 14.89
N GLN A 103 0.43 -0.38 15.47
CA GLN A 103 -0.35 0.83 15.16
C GLN A 103 0.40 2.12 15.52
N ASN A 104 1.34 2.05 16.47
CA ASN A 104 2.20 3.15 16.87
C ASN A 104 3.65 2.75 16.60
N VAL A 105 4.27 3.36 15.59
CA VAL A 105 5.68 3.11 15.27
C VAL A 105 6.49 4.34 15.68
N THR A 106 7.39 4.18 16.64
CA THR A 106 8.44 5.16 16.91
C THR A 106 9.69 4.72 16.16
N VAL A 107 9.97 5.36 15.02
CA VAL A 107 11.23 5.13 14.29
C VAL A 107 12.26 6.15 14.77
N ASN A 108 13.22 5.70 15.58
CA ASN A 108 14.44 6.47 15.83
C ASN A 108 15.35 6.29 14.62
N ILE A 109 15.18 7.13 13.61
CA ILE A 109 16.08 7.16 12.46
C ILE A 109 17.38 7.75 12.96
N ARG A 110 18.48 6.99 12.87
CA ARG A 110 19.80 7.59 13.03
C ARG A 110 19.94 8.57 11.87
N ASP A 111 20.06 9.86 12.17
CA ASP A 111 20.32 10.87 11.16
C ASP A 111 21.47 10.37 10.28
N GLU A 112 21.18 10.24 8.99
CA GLU A 112 22.18 9.89 7.98
C GLU A 112 23.31 10.92 8.09
N LYS A 113 24.54 10.44 8.33
CA LYS A 113 25.75 11.27 8.34
C LYS A 113 26.11 11.75 6.95
#